data_AF-H0EKY4-F1
#
_entry.id   AF-H0EKY4-F1
#
_cell.length_a   1.000
_cell.length_b   1.000
_cell.length_c   1.000
_cell.angle_alpha   90.00
_cell.angle_beta   90.00
_cell.angle_gamma   90.00
#
_symmetry.space_group_name_H-M   'P 1'
#
loop_
_entity.id
_entity.type
_entity.pdbx_description
1 polymer ?
#
loop_
_entity_poly.entity_id
_entity_poly.type
_entity_poly.pdbx_seq_one_letter_code
_entity_poly.pdbx_strand_id
1 'polypeptide(L)'
;MEKEDELLCSVFVGGLPSRPGRSKGEKVLVGSAIGVLTLWERGVWDDQDERIIVDAGIGGGDSLDSLIAMPDGVGDGGKNVVVGVGDGTIRIVQLGPNKLVGEPLRHDEIESVVGLGFDVGGRLISGGGSIVKVWQEKMSLDDEDEEDSEEEEVAPKKRAADGSDSDEDSDDDSSDSERDRKRQKKRKKTKAKGANAGNGILKFKGLE
;
A
#
# COMPACT_ATOMS: atom_id res chain seq x y z
N MET A 1 -9.51 -35.23 5.51
CA MET A 1 -9.07 -34.24 6.50
C MET A 1 -9.74 -32.94 6.11
N GLU A 2 -10.68 -32.46 6.91
CA GLU A 2 -10.90 -31.03 6.97
C GLU A 2 -9.58 -30.40 7.42
N LYS A 3 -9.21 -29.30 6.77
CA LYS A 3 -8.10 -28.49 7.22
C LYS A 3 -8.66 -27.60 8.32
N GLU A 4 -8.26 -27.82 9.55
CA GLU A 4 -8.56 -26.89 10.64
C GLU A 4 -7.86 -25.57 10.31
N ASP A 5 -8.62 -24.54 9.92
CA ASP A 5 -8.08 -23.21 9.70
C ASP A 5 -7.90 -22.54 11.07
N GLU A 6 -6.65 -22.21 11.40
CA GLU A 6 -6.28 -21.62 12.68
C GLU A 6 -6.82 -20.20 12.81
N LEU A 7 -7.56 -19.95 13.90
CA LEU A 7 -8.27 -18.70 14.19
C LEU A 7 -7.48 -17.91 15.25
N LEU A 8 -7.01 -16.72 14.89
CA LEU A 8 -6.00 -15.99 15.67
C LEU A 8 -6.59 -14.80 16.44
N CYS A 9 -7.51 -14.07 15.82
CA CYS A 9 -8.12 -12.89 16.42
C CYS A 9 -9.60 -12.77 15.99
N SER A 10 -10.39 -12.00 16.76
CA SER A 10 -11.79 -11.74 16.41
C SER A 10 -12.26 -10.36 16.87
N VAL A 11 -13.29 -9.84 16.21
CA VAL A 11 -13.94 -8.58 16.58
C VAL A 11 -15.43 -8.62 16.25
N PHE A 12 -16.26 -8.02 17.11
CA PHE A 12 -17.69 -7.84 16.84
C PHE A 12 -17.96 -6.50 16.15
N VAL A 13 -18.79 -6.51 15.12
CA VAL A 13 -19.26 -5.29 14.42
C VAL A 13 -20.78 -5.30 14.32
N GLY A 14 -21.41 -4.24 14.83
CA GLY A 14 -22.84 -4.00 14.71
C GLY A 14 -23.18 -2.82 13.80
N GLY A 15 -24.46 -2.69 13.44
CA GLY A 15 -24.96 -1.59 12.62
C GLY A 15 -24.58 -1.69 11.13
N LEU A 16 -24.30 -2.90 10.63
CA LEU A 16 -24.14 -3.15 9.20
C LEU A 16 -25.49 -3.05 8.48
N PRO A 17 -25.53 -2.61 7.21
CA PRO A 17 -26.77 -2.55 6.43
C PRO A 17 -27.43 -3.94 6.33
N SER A 18 -28.62 -4.09 6.90
CA SER A 18 -29.37 -5.35 6.90
C SER A 18 -30.76 -5.20 6.27
N ARG A 19 -31.27 -6.29 5.71
CA ARG A 19 -32.69 -6.37 5.31
C ARG A 19 -33.50 -6.99 6.46
N PRO A 20 -34.62 -6.37 6.87
CA PRO A 20 -35.51 -6.93 7.88
C PRO A 20 -35.87 -8.38 7.56
N GLY A 21 -35.69 -9.28 8.54
CA GLY A 21 -35.96 -10.70 8.40
C GLY A 21 -34.90 -11.53 7.66
N ARG A 22 -33.77 -10.95 7.21
CA ARG A 22 -32.66 -11.70 6.59
C ARG A 22 -31.36 -11.64 7.41
N SER A 23 -31.03 -10.50 7.99
CA SER A 23 -29.84 -10.29 8.82
C SER A 23 -30.16 -9.29 9.93
N LYS A 24 -29.44 -9.36 11.04
CA LYS A 24 -29.50 -8.39 12.16
C LYS A 24 -28.55 -7.21 11.94
N GLY A 25 -27.63 -7.31 10.98
CA GLY A 25 -26.57 -6.31 10.76
C GLY A 25 -25.49 -6.37 11.84
N GLU A 26 -25.33 -7.53 12.46
CA GLU A 26 -24.41 -7.78 13.58
C GLU A 26 -23.59 -9.02 13.25
N LYS A 27 -22.28 -8.86 13.10
CA LYS A 27 -21.37 -9.93 12.70
C LYS A 27 -20.20 -10.05 13.66
N VAL A 28 -19.72 -11.28 13.84
CA VAL A 28 -18.39 -11.56 14.40
C VAL A 28 -17.46 -11.82 13.23
N LEU A 29 -16.34 -11.10 13.21
CA LEU A 29 -15.25 -11.27 12.27
C LEU A 29 -14.17 -12.08 12.95
N VAL A 30 -13.58 -13.03 12.23
CA VAL A 30 -12.49 -13.88 12.74
C VAL A 30 -11.37 -13.94 11.70
N GLY A 31 -10.17 -13.51 12.11
CA GLY A 31 -8.96 -13.55 11.31
C GLY A 31 -8.26 -14.90 11.44
N SER A 32 -7.75 -15.43 10.33
CA SER A 32 -7.05 -16.71 10.28
C SER A 32 -5.58 -16.59 9.94
N ALA A 33 -4.84 -17.68 10.11
CA ALA A 33 -3.42 -17.80 9.74
C ALA A 33 -3.13 -17.77 8.22
N ILE A 34 -4.13 -17.59 7.35
CA ILE A 34 -4.00 -17.67 5.87
C ILE A 34 -4.58 -16.43 5.16
N GLY A 35 -4.34 -15.23 5.70
CA GLY A 35 -4.72 -13.96 5.09
C GLY A 35 -6.23 -13.74 4.93
N VAL A 36 -7.06 -14.51 5.64
CA VAL A 36 -8.51 -14.59 5.40
C VAL A 36 -9.29 -14.17 6.64
N LEU A 37 -10.23 -13.26 6.42
CA LEU A 37 -11.18 -12.78 7.39
C LEU A 37 -12.54 -13.44 7.12
N THR A 38 -13.01 -14.26 8.05
CA THR A 38 -14.34 -14.90 7.98
C THR A 38 -15.36 -14.11 8.79
N LEU A 39 -16.59 -14.04 8.30
CA LEU A 39 -17.68 -13.26 8.89
C LEU A 39 -18.85 -14.17 9.22
N TRP A 40 -19.37 -14.02 10.44
CA TRP A 40 -20.39 -14.88 11.03
C TRP A 40 -21.55 -14.02 11.56
N GLU A 41 -22.77 -14.27 11.12
CA GLU A 41 -23.95 -13.48 11.50
C GLU A 41 -24.42 -13.82 12.93
N ARG A 42 -24.75 -12.82 13.76
CA ARG A 42 -25.02 -13.06 15.18
C ARG A 42 -26.22 -13.97 15.40
N GLY A 43 -25.96 -15.21 15.79
CA GLY A 43 -26.99 -16.24 16.02
C GLY A 43 -27.24 -17.17 14.83
N VAL A 44 -26.37 -17.14 13.81
CA VAL A 44 -26.21 -18.18 12.78
C VAL A 44 -24.72 -18.54 12.80
N TRP A 45 -24.37 -19.68 13.39
CA TRP A 45 -22.98 -20.07 13.69
C TRP A 45 -22.56 -21.36 12.98
N ASP A 46 -23.52 -22.04 12.36
CA ASP A 46 -23.39 -23.23 11.53
C ASP A 46 -23.24 -22.90 10.03
N ASP A 47 -23.44 -21.62 9.66
CA ASP A 47 -23.24 -21.11 8.30
C ASP A 47 -22.24 -19.94 8.30
N GLN A 48 -21.19 -20.04 7.47
CA GLN A 48 -20.15 -19.03 7.35
C GLN A 48 -20.52 -18.04 6.24
N ASP A 49 -21.20 -16.97 6.65
CA ASP A 49 -21.88 -16.01 5.77
C ASP A 49 -20.96 -15.35 4.72
N GLU A 50 -19.82 -14.78 5.12
CA GLU A 50 -18.93 -14.08 4.18
C GLU A 50 -17.44 -14.38 4.45
N ARG A 51 -16.60 -14.30 3.41
CA ARG A 51 -15.15 -14.56 3.46
C ARG A 51 -14.41 -13.52 2.64
N ILE A 52 -13.52 -12.77 3.28
CA ILE A 52 -12.73 -11.69 2.68
C ILE A 52 -11.26 -12.10 2.67
N ILE A 53 -10.60 -12.00 1.51
CA ILE A 53 -9.16 -12.21 1.39
C ILE A 53 -8.49 -10.85 1.68
N VAL A 54 -7.83 -10.76 2.83
CA VAL A 54 -7.15 -9.56 3.34
C VAL A 54 -5.70 -9.51 2.87
N ASP A 55 -5.03 -10.67 2.89
CA ASP A 55 -3.77 -10.88 2.20
C ASP A 55 -3.83 -12.12 1.30
N ALA A 56 -3.14 -12.04 0.16
CA ALA A 56 -3.08 -13.08 -0.86
C ALA A 56 -1.62 -13.43 -1.24
N GLY A 57 -0.70 -13.28 -0.29
CA GLY A 57 0.72 -13.57 -0.42
C GLY A 57 1.03 -14.98 -0.94
N ILE A 58 2.24 -15.14 -1.46
CA ILE A 58 2.71 -16.39 -2.07
C ILE A 58 2.65 -17.52 -1.04
N GLY A 59 1.82 -18.54 -1.30
CA GLY A 59 1.59 -19.65 -0.38
C GLY A 59 0.19 -19.66 0.24
N GLY A 60 -0.58 -18.57 0.13
CA GLY A 60 -1.97 -18.50 0.56
C GLY A 60 -2.30 -17.40 1.55
N GLY A 61 -1.54 -16.30 1.58
CA GLY A 61 -1.70 -15.20 2.53
C GLY A 61 -0.91 -15.39 3.84
N ASP A 62 -0.57 -14.27 4.48
CA ASP A 62 0.07 -14.24 5.81
C ASP A 62 -0.98 -14.16 6.96
N SER A 63 -0.56 -14.40 8.21
CA SER A 63 -1.45 -14.46 9.36
C SER A 63 -2.18 -13.13 9.64
N LEU A 64 -3.42 -13.20 10.14
CA LEU A 64 -4.15 -12.04 10.64
C LEU A 64 -4.08 -12.04 12.18
N ASP A 65 -3.11 -11.32 12.73
CA ASP A 65 -2.74 -11.40 14.15
C ASP A 65 -3.58 -10.48 15.05
N SER A 66 -4.10 -9.37 14.52
CA SER A 66 -4.93 -8.44 15.29
C SER A 66 -6.06 -7.82 14.46
N LEU A 67 -7.18 -7.52 15.13
CA LEU A 67 -8.38 -6.92 14.55
C LEU A 67 -8.94 -5.85 15.48
N ILE A 68 -9.37 -4.72 14.92
CA ILE A 68 -10.14 -3.71 15.64
C ILE A 68 -11.20 -3.07 14.74
N ALA A 69 -12.40 -2.89 15.27
CA ALA A 69 -13.46 -2.13 14.60
C ALA A 69 -13.08 -0.64 14.59
N MET A 70 -13.18 0.01 13.42
CA MET A 70 -12.95 1.44 13.31
C MET A 70 -14.08 2.19 14.06
N PRO A 71 -13.77 3.14 14.96
CA PRO A 71 -14.78 3.91 15.67
C PRO A 71 -15.66 4.72 14.72
N ASP A 72 -16.92 4.93 15.10
CA ASP A 72 -17.83 5.80 14.35
C ASP A 72 -17.27 7.24 14.33
N GLY A 73 -17.24 7.84 13.13
CA GLY A 73 -16.63 9.16 12.90
C GLY A 73 -15.15 9.12 12.49
N VAL A 74 -14.51 7.95 12.44
CA VAL A 74 -13.15 7.77 11.90
C VAL A 74 -13.22 7.21 10.47
N GLY A 75 -12.36 7.71 9.58
CA GLY A 75 -12.28 7.26 8.19
C GLY A 75 -13.38 7.85 7.29
N ASP A 76 -13.89 7.06 6.35
CA ASP A 76 -14.84 7.49 5.32
C ASP A 76 -16.32 7.46 5.74
N GLY A 77 -16.59 7.28 7.04
CA GLY A 77 -17.93 7.10 7.60
C GLY A 77 -18.56 5.72 7.31
N GLY A 78 -17.85 4.82 6.62
CA GLY A 78 -18.24 3.43 6.43
C GLY A 78 -17.96 2.57 7.67
N LYS A 79 -18.56 1.37 7.72
CA LYS A 79 -18.22 0.35 8.72
C LYS A 79 -16.93 -0.35 8.30
N ASN A 80 -15.82 0.14 8.84
CA ASN A 80 -14.48 -0.33 8.52
C ASN A 80 -13.88 -1.13 9.69
N VAL A 81 -12.96 -2.03 9.36
CA VAL A 81 -12.18 -2.81 10.33
C VAL A 81 -10.71 -2.76 9.94
N VAL A 82 -9.86 -2.55 10.92
CA VAL A 82 -8.40 -2.52 10.73
C VAL A 82 -7.85 -3.89 11.12
N VAL A 83 -6.98 -4.42 10.28
CA VAL A 83 -6.38 -5.76 10.39
C VAL A 83 -4.86 -5.62 10.45
N GLY A 84 -4.24 -6.19 11.47
CA GLY A 84 -2.80 -6.32 11.59
C GLY A 84 -2.36 -7.68 11.03
N VAL A 85 -1.33 -7.67 10.19
CA VAL A 85 -0.91 -8.83 9.40
C VAL A 85 0.48 -9.32 9.85
N GLY A 86 0.72 -10.62 9.69
CA GLY A 86 1.99 -11.31 9.95
C GLY A 86 3.18 -10.68 9.23
N ASP A 87 2.96 -10.18 8.01
CA ASP A 87 3.97 -9.55 7.15
C ASP A 87 4.40 -8.12 7.59
N GLY A 88 3.90 -7.63 8.73
CA GLY A 88 4.16 -6.29 9.24
C GLY A 88 3.31 -5.19 8.59
N THR A 89 2.33 -5.53 7.74
CA THR A 89 1.37 -4.56 7.20
C THR A 89 0.11 -4.41 8.05
N ILE A 90 -0.59 -3.31 7.82
CA ILE A 90 -1.93 -3.03 8.32
C ILE A 90 -2.83 -2.83 7.11
N ARG A 91 -3.95 -3.55 7.10
CA ARG A 91 -4.98 -3.50 6.06
C ARG A 91 -6.26 -2.90 6.64
N ILE A 92 -7.03 -2.19 5.81
CA ILE A 92 -8.36 -1.68 6.19
C ILE A 92 -9.38 -2.38 5.30
N VAL A 93 -10.40 -2.98 5.92
CA VAL A 93 -11.51 -3.68 5.24
C VAL A 93 -12.79 -2.88 5.45
N GLN A 94 -13.47 -2.51 4.37
CA GLN A 94 -14.81 -1.91 4.41
C GLN A 94 -15.88 -2.99 4.27
N LEU A 95 -16.74 -3.10 5.28
CA LEU A 95 -17.77 -4.13 5.41
C LEU A 95 -19.07 -3.75 4.70
N GLY A 96 -19.71 -4.72 4.06
CA GLY A 96 -20.86 -4.54 3.17
C GLY A 96 -20.46 -4.58 1.70
N PRO A 97 -19.58 -3.68 1.22
CA PRO A 97 -18.89 -3.84 -0.06
C PRO A 97 -17.79 -4.90 -0.04
N ASN A 98 -17.32 -5.29 1.16
CA ASN A 98 -16.33 -6.33 1.42
C ASN A 98 -15.04 -6.18 0.60
N LYS A 99 -14.49 -4.97 0.62
CA LYS A 99 -13.28 -4.57 -0.12
C LYS A 99 -12.18 -4.08 0.82
N LEU A 100 -10.94 -4.21 0.38
CA LEU A 100 -9.81 -3.49 0.96
C LEU A 100 -9.90 -1.99 0.61
N VAL A 101 -9.49 -1.13 1.54
CA VAL A 101 -9.46 0.32 1.41
C VAL A 101 -8.02 0.82 1.43
N GLY A 102 -7.63 1.52 0.37
CA GLY A 102 -6.31 2.15 0.25
C GLY A 102 -5.15 1.17 0.02
N GLU A 103 -3.94 1.73 0.05
CA GLU A 103 -2.67 0.99 0.09
C GLU A 103 -2.45 0.42 1.52
N PRO A 104 -1.76 -0.73 1.68
CA PRO A 104 -1.36 -1.23 2.98
C PRO A 104 -0.42 -0.26 3.71
N LEU A 105 -0.65 -0.06 5.01
CA LEU A 105 0.25 0.73 5.86
C LEU A 105 1.36 -0.17 6.42
N ARG A 106 2.63 0.26 6.36
CA ARG A 106 3.79 -0.56 6.78
C ARG A 106 4.18 -0.29 8.24
N HIS A 107 3.80 -1.17 9.17
CA HIS A 107 4.24 -1.07 10.55
C HIS A 107 5.71 -1.49 10.70
N ASP A 108 6.09 -2.65 10.19
CA ASP A 108 7.48 -3.13 10.18
C ASP A 108 7.78 -3.89 8.88
N GLU A 109 9.03 -4.31 8.66
CA GLU A 109 9.40 -5.13 7.50
C GLU A 109 9.48 -6.63 7.79
N ILE A 110 9.57 -7.01 9.06
CA ILE A 110 9.85 -8.37 9.56
C ILE A 110 8.89 -8.76 10.69
N GLU A 111 8.58 -7.83 11.59
CA GLU A 111 7.76 -8.08 12.79
C GLU A 111 6.26 -7.92 12.51
N SER A 112 5.44 -8.82 13.05
CA SER A 112 3.99 -8.79 12.83
C SER A 112 3.25 -7.74 13.67
N VAL A 113 2.07 -7.35 13.22
CA VAL A 113 1.22 -6.37 13.92
C VAL A 113 0.30 -7.07 14.92
N VAL A 114 0.85 -7.33 16.11
CA VAL A 114 0.16 -8.03 17.22
C VAL A 114 -0.79 -7.14 18.03
N GLY A 115 -0.76 -5.81 17.84
CA GLY A 115 -1.61 -4.88 18.56
C GLY A 115 -2.16 -3.76 17.69
N LEU A 116 -3.46 -3.47 17.82
CA LEU A 116 -4.14 -2.33 17.21
C LEU A 116 -5.03 -1.63 18.25
N GLY A 117 -5.13 -0.30 18.13
CA GLY A 117 -5.93 0.55 18.99
C GLY A 117 -6.30 1.87 18.31
N PHE A 118 -7.21 2.63 18.90
CA PHE A 118 -7.46 4.02 18.52
C PHE A 118 -7.30 4.91 19.76
N ASP A 119 -6.73 6.10 19.59
CA ASP A 119 -6.74 7.12 20.64
C ASP A 119 -8.06 7.91 20.66
N VAL A 120 -8.20 8.78 21.66
CA VAL A 120 -9.40 9.63 21.83
C VAL A 120 -9.61 10.66 20.71
N GLY A 121 -8.59 10.89 19.86
CA GLY A 121 -8.67 11.72 18.67
C GLY A 121 -8.95 10.93 17.38
N GLY A 122 -9.21 9.62 17.49
CA GLY A 122 -9.47 8.76 16.34
C GLY A 122 -8.22 8.37 15.54
N ARG A 123 -7.02 8.64 16.04
CA ARG A 123 -5.78 8.19 15.40
C ARG A 123 -5.56 6.71 15.66
N LEU A 124 -5.25 5.98 14.60
CA LEU A 124 -4.86 4.58 14.71
C LEU A 124 -3.53 4.46 15.46
N ILE A 125 -3.44 3.45 16.33
CA ILE A 125 -2.21 3.02 16.99
C ILE A 125 -1.95 1.58 16.57
N SER A 126 -0.72 1.24 16.22
CA SER A 126 -0.31 -0.15 16.00
C SER A 126 0.99 -0.51 16.74
N GLY A 127 1.10 -1.75 17.18
CA GLY A 127 2.27 -2.30 17.88
C GLY A 127 2.72 -3.63 17.27
N GLY A 128 4.03 -3.79 17.18
CA GLY A 128 4.71 -4.96 16.61
C GLY A 128 6.19 -4.93 16.99
N GLY A 129 6.77 -6.11 17.27
CA GLY A 129 8.15 -6.24 17.75
C GLY A 129 8.47 -5.33 18.95
N SER A 130 9.34 -4.35 18.74
CA SER A 130 9.74 -3.34 19.74
C SER A 130 9.18 -1.93 19.49
N ILE A 131 8.27 -1.78 18.52
CA ILE A 131 7.82 -0.49 18.00
C ILE A 131 6.32 -0.29 18.26
N VAL A 132 5.94 0.94 18.61
CA VAL A 132 4.55 1.41 18.59
C VAL A 132 4.48 2.63 17.66
N LYS A 133 3.57 2.60 16.69
CA LYS A 133 3.32 3.68 15.74
C LYS A 133 1.95 4.31 16.00
N VAL A 134 1.90 5.64 16.01
CA VAL A 134 0.65 6.41 15.96
C VAL A 134 0.53 6.98 14.56
N TRP A 135 -0.60 6.72 13.91
CA TRP A 135 -0.85 7.10 12.52
C TRP A 135 -1.71 8.35 12.48
N GLN A 136 -1.29 9.32 11.67
CA GLN A 136 -2.01 10.56 11.42
C GLN A 136 -1.98 10.85 9.92
N GLU A 137 -2.98 11.56 9.42
CA GLU A 137 -2.97 12.06 8.05
C GLU A 137 -1.76 12.96 7.82
N LYS A 138 -1.12 12.84 6.65
CA LYS A 138 -0.01 13.70 6.27
C LYS A 138 -0.57 15.09 5.95
N MET A 139 -0.35 16.05 6.84
CA MET A 139 -0.59 17.46 6.55
C MET A 139 0.20 17.86 5.30
N SER A 140 -0.48 18.44 4.31
CA SER A 140 0.14 19.09 3.16
C SER A 140 0.71 20.43 3.61
N LEU A 141 2.03 20.48 3.79
CA LEU A 141 2.79 21.68 4.17
C LEU A 141 3.29 22.44 2.93
N ASP A 142 2.59 22.30 1.79
CA ASP A 142 3.07 22.70 0.47
C ASP A 142 2.41 24.01 -0.05
N ASP A 143 1.83 24.84 0.83
CA ASP A 143 1.05 26.06 0.47
C ASP A 143 1.58 27.39 1.08
N GLU A 144 2.70 27.41 1.83
CA GLU A 144 3.23 28.64 2.50
C GLU A 144 4.76 28.90 2.36
N ASP A 145 5.41 28.52 1.25
CA ASP A 145 6.84 28.81 1.01
C ASP A 145 7.16 29.27 -0.45
N GLU A 146 6.23 29.90 -1.17
CA GLU A 146 6.44 30.51 -2.51
C GLU A 146 6.40 32.06 -2.52
N GLU A 147 6.85 32.75 -1.44
CA GLU A 147 7.15 34.19 -1.49
C GLU A 147 8.46 34.55 -0.73
N ASP A 148 9.62 34.25 -1.33
CA ASP A 148 10.68 35.26 -1.45
C ASP A 148 11.56 34.97 -2.68
N SER A 149 11.59 35.89 -3.63
CA SER A 149 12.30 35.77 -4.91
C SER A 149 12.95 37.10 -5.29
N GLU A 150 13.83 37.60 -4.44
CA GLU A 150 14.61 38.81 -4.73
C GLU A 150 16.02 38.51 -5.29
N GLU A 151 16.14 38.92 -6.56
CA GLU A 151 17.28 39.20 -7.42
C GLU A 151 18.71 39.23 -6.83
N GLU A 152 19.66 38.57 -7.52
CA GLU A 152 20.94 39.22 -7.86
C GLU A 152 21.33 38.98 -9.33
N GLU A 153 21.12 40.02 -10.14
CA GLU A 153 21.63 40.17 -11.51
C GLU A 153 23.11 40.59 -11.49
N VAL A 154 24.03 39.73 -11.96
CA VAL A 154 25.36 40.23 -12.39
C VAL A 154 25.91 39.54 -13.64
N ALA A 155 25.78 40.22 -14.78
CA ALA A 155 26.63 40.04 -15.94
C ALA A 155 27.11 41.40 -16.46
N PRO A 156 28.37 41.53 -16.91
CA PRO A 156 28.53 41.95 -18.30
C PRO A 156 29.77 41.41 -19.06
N LYS A 157 29.49 40.75 -20.19
CA LYS A 157 30.08 40.95 -21.53
C LYS A 157 31.58 41.34 -21.66
N LYS A 158 32.35 40.55 -22.45
CA LYS A 158 32.89 40.98 -23.78
C LYS A 158 33.71 39.92 -24.56
N ARG A 159 33.26 39.73 -25.82
CA ARG A 159 33.92 39.29 -27.08
C ARG A 159 35.46 39.12 -27.13
N ALA A 160 35.90 38.06 -27.81
CA ALA A 160 36.69 38.10 -29.07
C ALA A 160 36.79 36.67 -29.68
N ALA A 161 37.22 36.55 -30.94
CA ALA A 161 37.38 35.26 -31.64
C ALA A 161 38.83 35.09 -32.17
N ASP A 162 39.41 33.92 -31.88
CA ASP A 162 40.58 33.24 -32.45
C ASP A 162 40.65 31.84 -31.77
N GLY A 163 41.34 30.81 -32.26
CA GLY A 163 42.10 30.66 -33.50
C GLY A 163 42.95 29.37 -33.48
N SER A 164 43.39 28.90 -34.65
CA SER A 164 44.39 27.83 -34.89
C SER A 164 44.02 26.36 -34.61
N ASP A 165 44.12 25.60 -35.70
CA ASP A 165 44.15 24.15 -35.86
C ASP A 165 45.23 23.41 -35.06
N SER A 166 45.06 22.08 -34.95
CA SER A 166 46.08 21.11 -35.42
C SER A 166 45.52 19.68 -35.41
N ASP A 167 45.39 19.08 -36.59
CA ASP A 167 45.12 17.65 -36.79
C ASP A 167 46.37 16.79 -36.54
N GLU A 168 46.20 15.49 -36.29
CA GLU A 168 47.11 14.46 -36.83
C GLU A 168 46.43 13.08 -36.82
N ASP A 169 46.16 12.56 -38.03
CA ASP A 169 45.59 11.23 -38.27
C ASP A 169 46.60 10.10 -38.07
N SER A 170 46.09 8.87 -37.90
CA SER A 170 46.74 7.65 -38.40
C SER A 170 45.74 6.52 -38.53
N ASP A 171 45.31 6.26 -39.77
CA ASP A 171 44.65 5.02 -40.17
C ASP A 171 45.62 3.83 -40.17
N ASP A 172 45.12 2.61 -39.96
CA ASP A 172 45.53 1.45 -40.75
C ASP A 172 44.37 0.43 -40.86
N ASP A 173 44.39 -0.35 -41.94
CA ASP A 173 43.21 -0.83 -42.67
C ASP A 173 43.23 -2.37 -42.89
N SER A 174 42.33 -2.88 -43.74
CA SER A 174 42.12 -4.27 -44.21
C SER A 174 41.18 -5.15 -43.36
N SER A 175 39.96 -5.50 -43.83
CA SER A 175 39.55 -6.33 -45.01
C SER A 175 39.68 -7.85 -44.74
N ASP A 176 38.85 -8.78 -45.25
CA ASP A 176 37.83 -8.77 -46.32
C ASP A 176 36.79 -9.93 -46.12
N SER A 177 35.71 -9.94 -46.94
CA SER A 177 34.92 -11.09 -47.42
C SER A 177 33.68 -11.63 -46.67
N GLU A 178 32.53 -10.97 -46.93
CA GLU A 178 31.36 -11.55 -47.65
C GLU A 178 31.09 -13.09 -47.61
N ARG A 179 30.08 -13.55 -46.82
CA ARG A 179 28.77 -14.14 -47.30
C ARG A 179 28.05 -15.11 -46.34
N ASP A 180 26.82 -14.71 -46.00
CA ASP A 180 25.57 -15.49 -46.04
C ASP A 180 25.47 -16.88 -45.34
N ARG A 181 24.77 -16.93 -44.19
CA ARG A 181 23.50 -17.72 -44.02
C ARG A 181 22.91 -17.74 -42.59
N LYS A 182 21.59 -17.46 -42.53
CA LYS A 182 20.55 -18.00 -41.62
C LYS A 182 20.62 -17.76 -40.09
N ARG A 183 19.70 -16.89 -39.64
CA ARG A 183 18.72 -17.08 -38.53
C ARG A 183 19.18 -17.76 -37.22
N GLN A 184 19.21 -16.97 -36.14
CA GLN A 184 18.33 -17.25 -34.98
C GLN A 184 18.07 -16.03 -34.09
N LYS A 185 16.82 -15.85 -33.65
CA LYS A 185 16.40 -14.77 -32.72
C LYS A 185 16.77 -15.13 -31.28
N LYS A 186 17.47 -14.24 -30.55
CA LYS A 186 17.34 -14.16 -29.09
C LYS A 186 17.17 -12.70 -28.65
N ARG A 187 16.32 -12.49 -27.63
CA ARG A 187 15.71 -11.20 -27.28
C ARG A 187 16.66 -10.33 -26.47
N LYS A 188 16.62 -9.02 -26.75
CA LYS A 188 17.39 -7.96 -26.08
C LYS A 188 17.04 -7.91 -24.58
N LYS A 189 18.01 -8.09 -23.69
CA LYS A 189 17.88 -7.70 -22.27
C LYS A 189 17.94 -6.17 -22.21
N THR A 190 16.86 -5.53 -21.76
CA THR A 190 16.89 -4.12 -21.33
C THR A 190 16.75 -4.06 -19.82
N LYS A 191 17.81 -3.55 -19.20
CA LYS A 191 17.96 -3.31 -17.75
C LYS A 191 17.09 -2.11 -17.39
N ALA A 192 15.96 -2.31 -16.74
CA ALA A 192 15.13 -1.22 -16.24
C ALA A 192 15.76 -0.64 -14.95
N LYS A 193 16.20 0.62 -15.03
CA LYS A 193 16.61 1.42 -13.88
C LYS A 193 15.36 1.77 -13.05
N GLY A 194 15.48 1.85 -11.73
CA GLY A 194 14.36 2.25 -10.87
C GLY A 194 13.89 3.67 -11.16
N ALA A 195 12.59 3.89 -11.00
CA ALA A 195 11.96 5.20 -10.92
C ALA A 195 10.88 5.13 -9.84
N ASN A 196 11.07 5.93 -8.78
CA ASN A 196 10.08 6.14 -7.73
C ASN A 196 8.99 7.07 -8.30
N ALA A 197 7.71 6.71 -8.24
CA ALA A 197 6.66 7.50 -8.89
C ALA A 197 5.27 7.37 -8.23
N GLY A 198 4.89 8.39 -7.46
CA GLY A 198 3.50 8.84 -7.30
C GLY A 198 2.60 8.05 -6.34
N ASN A 199 2.59 8.43 -5.06
CA ASN A 199 1.48 8.09 -4.17
C ASN A 199 0.21 8.81 -4.65
N GLY A 200 -0.86 8.05 -4.90
CA GLY A 200 -2.16 8.59 -5.30
C GLY A 200 -2.89 9.26 -4.15
N ILE A 201 -3.07 10.58 -4.21
CA ILE A 201 -3.91 11.34 -3.26
C ILE A 201 -5.40 11.13 -3.58
N LEU A 202 -6.16 10.74 -2.56
CA LEU A 202 -7.63 10.75 -2.59
C LEU A 202 -8.14 11.97 -1.81
N LYS A 203 -8.76 12.92 -2.51
CA LYS A 203 -9.45 14.05 -1.86
C LYS A 203 -10.83 13.60 -1.37
N PHE A 204 -11.15 13.86 -0.11
CA PHE A 204 -12.50 13.71 0.45
C PHE A 204 -13.19 15.07 0.57
N LYS A 205 -14.51 15.10 0.37
CA LYS A 205 -15.35 16.30 0.44
C LYS A 205 -16.17 16.25 1.72
N GLY A 206 -16.06 17.26 2.57
CA GLY A 206 -16.78 17.34 3.84
C GLY A 206 -16.00 17.90 5.02
N LEU A 207 -14.79 18.41 4.80
CA LEU A 207 -13.99 19.14 5.79
C LEU A 207 -13.79 20.59 5.28
N GLU A 208 -14.71 21.47 5.69
CA GLU A 208 -14.55 22.93 5.74
C GLU A 208 -14.61 23.35 7.22
#